data_AF-A0A6J6JJK4-F1
#
_entry.id   AF-A0A6J6JJK4-F1
#
_cell.length_a   1.000
_cell.length_b   1.000
_cell.length_c   1.000
_cell.angle_alpha   90.00
_cell.angle_beta   90.00
_cell.angle_gamma   90.00
#
_symmetry.space_group_name_H-M   'P 1'
#
loop_
_entity.id
_entity.type
_entity.pdbx_description
1 polymer ?
#
loop_
_entity_poly.entity_id
_entity_poly.type
_entity_poly.pdbx_seq_one_letter_code
_entity_poly.pdbx_strand_id
1 'polypeptide(L)'
;MSDLGRDYETSLDPTRRRRDGVHYTPRAVADELVERAFAAHGQAIASGTPFSVCDPTCGAGVFLLAAADALVEAGRTPFDALASLRGMDIDPDALEVARAELLGWAHAHGVEAGEQELPFDLFVGDALNDAWPEDGRLDVVVGNPPFGGQLAGATVRDESAVAGAARILGRPAGYTDTAGVLLVRALDAIRAGGSVVFVQPLSVLGSRDGAMVRDLVSDALESIWIPDDQLFDAAVSVCAPVLRKPTAIESVADSQVIPTWTELAAEAMGVPSMRLNGAPLSSLADCTAGFRHEFYDVAAATVERGSAGSESADFPKLITVGLIDPAKLLWGTRAARIAGTTFAEPVVDVAKLSKPFELRKRPKLLVATQTRVIEAVADYDGMLWPSVPVISVLPHTDEAGALDLLLAALIAPPASVWAARQAAGTARSPGAVRLSATQLEQLPLPTDRELWIKGSDQLRAGQLTTAVRTLTSAYGLSENEQTVVLEWWTLRSKRRKRQGKTAGL
;
A
#
# COMPACT_ATOMS: atom_id res chain seq x y z
N MET A 1 -32.66 6.63 -5.27
CA MET A 1 -32.51 7.80 -4.38
C MET A 1 -31.33 8.58 -4.91
N SER A 2 -31.47 9.90 -5.13
CA SER A 2 -30.33 10.76 -5.46
C SER A 2 -29.36 10.75 -4.30
N ASP A 3 -28.07 10.69 -4.58
CA ASP A 3 -27.00 10.74 -3.59
C ASP A 3 -26.53 12.18 -3.56
N LEU A 4 -27.07 13.00 -2.64
CA LEU A 4 -26.86 14.46 -2.67
C LEU A 4 -25.39 14.80 -2.44
N GLY A 5 -24.65 13.97 -1.70
CA GLY A 5 -23.20 14.10 -1.53
C GLY A 5 -22.43 13.91 -2.84
N ARG A 6 -22.80 12.89 -3.62
CA ARG A 6 -22.22 12.68 -4.96
C ARG A 6 -22.62 13.79 -5.93
N ASP A 7 -23.88 14.22 -5.89
CA ASP A 7 -24.39 15.29 -6.74
C ASP A 7 -23.71 16.63 -6.41
N TYR A 8 -23.49 16.95 -5.12
CA TYR A 8 -22.71 18.11 -4.67
C TYR A 8 -21.28 18.06 -5.20
N GLU A 9 -20.56 16.94 -5.04
CA GLU A 9 -19.22 16.79 -5.58
C GLU A 9 -19.22 17.05 -7.09
N THR A 10 -20.14 16.44 -7.85
CA THR A 10 -20.21 16.62 -9.30
C THR A 10 -20.50 18.05 -9.73
N SER A 11 -21.17 18.84 -8.88
CA SER A 11 -21.46 20.26 -9.12
C SER A 11 -20.26 21.19 -8.92
N LEU A 12 -19.23 20.75 -8.16
CA LEU A 12 -18.01 21.53 -7.93
C LEU A 12 -17.12 21.55 -9.18
N ASP A 13 -16.56 22.73 -9.47
CA ASP A 13 -15.54 22.91 -10.52
C ASP A 13 -14.37 21.92 -10.31
N PRO A 14 -13.90 21.20 -11.37
CA PRO A 14 -12.82 20.22 -11.25
C PRO A 14 -11.51 20.76 -10.67
N THR A 15 -11.23 22.06 -10.83
CA THR A 15 -10.06 22.73 -10.24
C THR A 15 -10.26 23.00 -8.76
N ARG A 16 -11.47 23.41 -8.33
CA ARG A 16 -11.85 23.54 -6.91
C ARG A 16 -11.79 22.19 -6.21
N ARG A 17 -12.34 21.14 -6.83
CA ARG A 17 -12.32 19.76 -6.32
C ARG A 17 -10.92 19.22 -6.05
N ARG A 18 -9.99 19.43 -6.98
CA ARG A 18 -8.58 19.00 -6.80
C ARG A 18 -7.80 19.85 -5.80
N ARG A 19 -8.08 21.16 -5.73
CA ARG A 19 -7.40 22.08 -4.80
C ARG A 19 -7.85 21.84 -3.36
N ASP A 20 -9.15 21.67 -3.16
CA ASP A 20 -9.77 21.55 -1.84
C ASP A 20 -9.83 20.07 -1.37
N GLY A 21 -9.36 19.13 -2.20
CA GLY A 21 -9.28 17.70 -1.87
C GLY A 21 -10.64 17.01 -1.71
N VAL A 22 -11.72 17.63 -2.20
CA VAL A 22 -13.10 17.14 -2.04
C VAL A 22 -13.28 15.88 -2.89
N HIS A 23 -13.37 14.74 -2.22
CA HIS A 23 -13.60 13.44 -2.86
C HIS A 23 -14.73 12.72 -2.15
N TYR A 24 -15.75 12.32 -2.92
CA TYR A 24 -16.84 11.52 -2.38
C TYR A 24 -16.32 10.17 -1.89
N THR A 25 -16.69 9.81 -0.66
CA THR A 25 -16.40 8.49 -0.08
C THR A 25 -17.58 7.58 -0.35
N PRO A 26 -17.40 6.43 -1.04
CA PRO A 26 -18.48 5.48 -1.24
C PRO A 26 -19.09 5.04 0.09
N ARG A 27 -20.43 5.03 0.17
CA ARG A 27 -21.16 4.66 1.39
C ARG A 27 -20.68 3.33 2.01
N ALA A 28 -20.48 2.30 1.19
CA ALA A 28 -19.97 1.00 1.66
C ALA A 28 -18.58 1.08 2.34
N VAL A 29 -17.73 2.03 1.94
CA VAL A 29 -16.43 2.27 2.61
C VAL A 29 -16.66 2.94 3.96
N ALA A 30 -17.56 3.92 4.03
CA ALA A 30 -17.89 4.55 5.30
C ALA A 30 -18.47 3.54 6.30
N ASP A 31 -19.38 2.67 5.85
CA ASP A 31 -19.97 1.60 6.67
C ASP A 31 -18.90 0.66 7.24
N GLU A 32 -18.00 0.13 6.40
CA GLU A 32 -16.93 -0.78 6.84
C GLU A 32 -15.97 -0.11 7.82
N LEU A 33 -15.61 1.17 7.59
CA LEU A 33 -14.68 1.88 8.47
C LEU A 33 -15.32 2.27 9.82
N VAL A 34 -16.61 2.59 9.83
CA VAL A 34 -17.38 2.80 11.06
C VAL A 34 -17.49 1.51 11.86
N GLU A 35 -17.80 0.38 11.21
CA GLU A 35 -17.86 -0.93 11.86
C GLU A 35 -16.54 -1.24 12.59
N ARG A 36 -15.41 -1.02 11.91
CA ARG A 36 -14.07 -1.19 12.49
C ARG A 36 -13.82 -0.24 13.66
N ALA A 37 -14.23 1.02 13.54
CA ALA A 37 -14.09 2.00 14.61
C ALA A 37 -14.92 1.63 15.85
N PHE A 38 -16.06 0.95 15.67
CA PHE A 38 -17.00 0.60 16.73
C PHE A 38 -16.74 -0.78 17.35
N ALA A 39 -15.89 -1.61 16.73
CA ALA A 39 -15.66 -3.01 17.14
C ALA A 39 -15.37 -3.18 18.64
N ALA A 40 -14.63 -2.24 19.24
CA ALA A 40 -14.27 -2.28 20.67
C ALA A 40 -15.27 -1.57 21.61
N HIS A 41 -16.38 -1.03 21.09
CA HIS A 41 -17.34 -0.19 21.82
C HIS A 41 -18.74 -0.80 21.96
N GLY A 42 -18.97 -2.01 21.45
CA GLY A 42 -20.30 -2.63 21.41
C GLY A 42 -21.03 -2.67 22.77
N GLN A 43 -20.32 -2.93 23.88
CA GLN A 43 -20.92 -2.90 25.23
C GLN A 43 -21.32 -1.49 25.68
N ALA A 44 -20.49 -0.47 25.39
CA ALA A 44 -20.78 0.92 25.72
C ALA A 44 -21.99 1.43 24.93
N ILE A 45 -22.08 1.04 23.65
CA ILE A 45 -23.20 1.39 22.78
C ILE A 45 -24.49 0.71 23.26
N ALA A 46 -24.46 -0.60 23.50
CA ALA A 46 -25.64 -1.39 23.90
C ALA A 46 -26.17 -1.04 25.31
N SER A 47 -25.32 -0.55 26.21
CA SER A 47 -25.72 -0.15 27.57
C SER A 47 -26.41 1.22 27.63
N GLY A 48 -26.48 1.95 26.51
CA GLY A 48 -27.09 3.28 26.46
C GLY A 48 -26.26 4.37 27.14
N THR A 49 -25.01 4.09 27.48
CA THR A 49 -24.10 5.14 27.99
C THR A 49 -23.94 6.27 26.98
N PRO A 50 -23.73 7.53 27.41
CA PRO A 50 -23.42 8.61 26.48
C PRO A 50 -22.24 8.23 25.59
N PHE A 51 -22.40 8.43 24.28
CA PHE A 51 -21.41 8.04 23.27
C PHE A 51 -21.36 9.12 22.21
N SER A 52 -20.15 9.46 21.77
CA SER A 52 -19.85 10.59 20.92
C SER A 52 -18.98 10.16 19.73
N VAL A 53 -19.48 10.47 18.53
CA VAL A 53 -18.83 10.14 17.26
C VAL A 53 -18.60 11.44 16.51
N CYS A 54 -17.35 11.68 16.09
CA CYS A 54 -16.98 12.89 15.37
C CYS A 54 -16.38 12.59 14.00
N ASP A 55 -16.82 13.32 12.99
CA ASP A 55 -16.06 13.51 11.73
C ASP A 55 -15.64 14.98 11.62
N PRO A 56 -14.34 15.30 11.78
CA PRO A 56 -13.86 16.69 11.82
C PRO A 56 -13.66 17.30 10.43
N THR A 57 -13.91 16.53 9.37
CA THR A 57 -13.85 16.95 7.96
C THR A 57 -14.99 16.27 7.21
N CYS A 58 -16.22 16.46 7.72
CA CYS A 58 -17.35 15.59 7.43
C CYS A 58 -17.91 15.74 6.01
N GLY A 59 -17.59 16.82 5.30
CA GLY A 59 -18.15 17.13 3.99
C GLY A 59 -19.68 17.00 4.01
N ALA A 60 -20.22 16.16 3.12
CA ALA A 60 -21.65 15.86 3.04
C ALA A 60 -22.17 14.85 4.09
N GLY A 61 -21.36 14.47 5.09
CA GLY A 61 -21.81 13.71 6.26
C GLY A 61 -21.88 12.19 6.09
N VAL A 62 -21.25 11.60 5.07
CA VAL A 62 -21.38 10.15 4.78
C VAL A 62 -20.93 9.25 5.93
N PHE A 63 -19.87 9.61 6.67
CA PHE A 63 -19.45 8.87 7.86
C PHE A 63 -20.39 9.07 9.05
N LEU A 64 -21.03 10.25 9.16
CA LEU A 64 -22.03 10.51 10.19
C LEU A 64 -23.30 9.67 9.95
N LEU A 65 -23.72 9.53 8.69
CA LEU A 65 -24.82 8.63 8.30
C LEU A 65 -24.48 7.16 8.62
N ALA A 66 -23.29 6.71 8.25
CA ALA A 66 -22.82 5.36 8.54
C ALA A 66 -22.76 5.10 10.06
N ALA A 67 -22.29 6.08 10.84
CA ALA A 67 -22.30 6.02 12.31
C ALA A 67 -23.71 5.96 12.88
N ALA A 68 -24.66 6.74 12.35
CA ALA A 68 -26.06 6.72 12.78
C ALA A 68 -26.68 5.32 12.58
N ASP A 69 -26.48 4.73 11.40
CA ASP A 69 -26.96 3.38 11.08
C ASP A 69 -26.35 2.34 12.02
N ALA A 70 -25.02 2.37 12.22
CA ALA A 70 -24.33 1.45 13.13
C ALA A 70 -24.80 1.57 14.60
N LEU A 71 -25.09 2.79 15.07
CA LEU A 71 -25.63 3.01 16.41
C LEU A 71 -27.05 2.43 16.57
N VAL A 72 -27.90 2.59 15.56
CA VAL A 72 -29.26 2.01 15.55
C VAL A 72 -29.20 0.48 15.50
N GLU A 73 -28.34 -0.09 14.66
CA GLU A 73 -28.12 -1.54 14.58
C GLU A 73 -27.62 -2.13 15.91
N ALA A 74 -26.81 -1.36 16.64
CA ALA A 74 -26.34 -1.71 17.98
C ALA A 74 -27.38 -1.46 19.10
N GLY A 75 -28.58 -1.01 18.76
CA GLY A 75 -29.74 -0.91 19.68
C GLY A 75 -30.06 0.47 20.21
N ARG A 76 -29.43 1.55 19.73
CA ARG A 76 -29.85 2.92 20.07
C ARG A 76 -31.15 3.28 19.37
N THR A 77 -31.93 4.18 19.97
CA THR A 77 -33.03 4.81 19.26
C THR A 77 -32.47 5.72 18.16
N PRO A 78 -33.19 5.95 17.04
CA PRO A 78 -32.73 6.86 16.01
C PRO A 78 -32.45 8.29 16.51
N PHE A 79 -33.20 8.76 17.51
CA PHE A 79 -32.95 10.06 18.15
C PHE A 79 -31.63 10.06 18.93
N ASP A 80 -31.38 9.02 19.74
CA ASP A 80 -30.13 8.90 20.49
C ASP A 80 -28.92 8.69 19.58
N ALA A 81 -29.10 8.01 18.44
CA ALA A 81 -28.06 7.86 17.43
C ALA A 81 -27.66 9.21 16.84
N LEU A 82 -28.63 10.06 16.50
CA LEU A 82 -28.35 11.44 16.03
C LEU A 82 -27.72 12.30 17.13
N ALA A 83 -28.16 12.13 18.39
CA ALA A 83 -27.62 12.84 19.54
C ALA A 83 -26.12 12.61 19.77
N SER A 84 -25.62 11.46 19.31
CA SER A 84 -24.21 11.07 19.38
C SER A 84 -23.31 11.72 18.32
N LEU A 85 -23.86 12.40 17.32
CA LEU A 85 -23.09 12.83 16.14
C LEU A 85 -22.56 14.26 16.27
N ARG A 86 -21.29 14.43 15.93
CA ARG A 86 -20.60 15.71 15.76
C ARG A 86 -19.95 15.77 14.38
N GLY A 87 -20.30 16.76 13.57
CA GLY A 87 -19.65 17.03 12.30
C GLY A 87 -18.94 18.37 12.31
N MET A 88 -17.77 18.45 11.70
CA MET A 88 -17.11 19.72 11.42
C MET A 88 -16.62 19.73 9.97
N ASP A 89 -16.72 20.86 9.29
CA ASP A 89 -16.10 21.06 7.98
C ASP A 89 -15.75 22.53 7.78
N ILE A 90 -14.76 22.81 6.94
CA ILE A 90 -14.37 24.19 6.59
C ILE A 90 -15.34 24.80 5.58
N ASP A 91 -16.04 23.97 4.79
CA ASP A 91 -16.99 24.40 3.78
C ASP A 91 -18.43 24.42 4.34
N PRO A 92 -19.01 25.62 4.60
CA PRO A 92 -20.38 25.71 5.09
C PRO A 92 -21.41 25.13 4.12
N ASP A 93 -21.16 25.15 2.81
CA ASP A 93 -22.08 24.59 1.82
C ASP A 93 -22.14 23.05 1.94
N ALA A 94 -21.02 22.41 2.26
CA ALA A 94 -20.97 20.97 2.51
C ALA A 94 -21.76 20.57 3.76
N LEU A 95 -21.70 21.40 4.82
CA LEU A 95 -22.48 21.18 6.04
C LEU A 95 -23.99 21.31 5.82
N GLU A 96 -24.44 22.20 4.93
CA GLU A 96 -25.86 22.26 4.56
C GLU A 96 -26.32 20.99 3.85
N VAL A 97 -25.46 20.38 3.01
CA VAL A 97 -25.73 19.06 2.42
C VAL A 97 -25.76 17.98 3.49
N ALA A 98 -24.79 17.95 4.41
CA ALA A 98 -24.77 17.00 5.53
C ALA A 98 -26.03 17.10 6.41
N ARG A 99 -26.48 18.33 6.68
CA ARG A 99 -27.72 18.60 7.41
C ARG A 99 -28.93 18.04 6.68
N ALA A 100 -29.03 18.27 5.37
CA ALA A 100 -30.14 17.75 4.54
C ALA A 100 -30.17 16.21 4.52
N GLU A 101 -29.00 15.57 4.38
CA GLU A 101 -28.88 14.11 4.42
C GLU A 101 -29.28 13.53 5.79
N LEU A 102 -28.82 14.12 6.91
CA LEU A 102 -29.19 13.71 8.26
C LEU A 102 -30.69 13.93 8.56
N LEU A 103 -31.29 15.01 8.04
CA LEU A 103 -32.73 15.25 8.10
C LEU A 103 -33.52 14.17 7.33
N GLY A 104 -33.06 13.82 6.13
CA GLY A 104 -33.64 12.76 5.32
C GLY A 104 -33.56 11.40 6.02
N TRP A 105 -32.41 11.10 6.61
CA TRP A 105 -32.19 9.90 7.43
C TRP A 105 -33.13 9.85 8.64
N ALA A 106 -33.28 10.96 9.37
CA ALA A 106 -34.16 11.06 10.53
C ALA A 106 -35.62 10.78 10.16
N HIS A 107 -36.09 11.38 9.06
CA HIS A 107 -37.44 11.15 8.54
C HIS A 107 -37.67 9.69 8.14
N ALA A 108 -36.69 9.08 7.45
CA ALA A 108 -36.76 7.68 7.05
C ALA A 108 -36.83 6.70 8.25
N HIS A 109 -36.28 7.10 9.40
CA HIS A 109 -36.30 6.35 10.65
C HIS A 109 -37.43 6.75 11.61
N GLY A 110 -38.41 7.52 11.13
CA GLY A 110 -39.61 7.87 11.91
C GLY A 110 -39.36 8.86 13.05
N VAL A 111 -38.26 9.61 13.00
CA VAL A 111 -38.02 10.71 13.96
C VAL A 111 -38.90 11.89 13.55
N GLU A 112 -40.01 12.06 14.27
CA GLU A 112 -40.88 13.23 14.13
C GLU A 112 -40.18 14.47 14.71
N ALA A 113 -39.40 15.16 13.88
CA ALA A 113 -38.92 16.49 14.24
C ALA A 113 -40.09 17.47 14.23
N GLY A 114 -40.51 17.94 15.41
CA GLY A 114 -41.12 19.27 15.49
C GLY A 114 -40.10 20.34 15.10
N GLU A 115 -40.46 21.62 15.06
CA GLU A 115 -39.52 22.74 14.81
C GLU A 115 -38.31 22.79 15.80
N GLN A 116 -38.23 21.89 16.76
CA GLN A 116 -37.08 21.66 17.63
C GLN A 116 -35.99 20.89 16.88
N GLU A 117 -34.85 21.53 16.73
CA GLU A 117 -33.64 21.07 16.04
C GLU A 117 -33.31 19.59 16.37
N LEU A 118 -33.09 18.78 15.32
CA LEU A 118 -32.58 17.42 15.47
C LEU A 118 -31.29 17.42 16.29
N PRO A 119 -31.01 16.39 17.11
CA PRO A 119 -30.04 16.46 18.19
C PRO A 119 -28.57 16.29 17.75
N PHE A 120 -28.23 16.49 16.48
CA PHE A 120 -26.85 16.43 16.00
C PHE A 120 -26.23 17.83 15.93
N ASP A 121 -24.91 17.91 16.09
CA ASP A 121 -24.19 19.18 16.01
C ASP A 121 -23.28 19.22 14.78
N LEU A 122 -23.42 20.28 13.97
CA LEU A 122 -22.55 20.58 12.81
C LEU A 122 -21.89 21.94 13.01
N PHE A 123 -20.57 21.99 12.82
CA PHE A 123 -19.77 23.19 13.05
C PHE A 123 -18.95 23.57 11.82
N VAL A 124 -18.94 24.86 11.47
CA VAL A 124 -17.96 25.39 10.52
C VAL A 124 -16.63 25.57 11.25
N GLY A 125 -15.56 24.95 10.77
CA GLY A 125 -14.24 25.05 11.41
C GLY A 125 -13.10 24.44 10.60
N ASP A 126 -11.88 24.94 10.84
CA ASP A 126 -10.64 24.39 10.27
C ASP A 126 -10.07 23.32 11.20
N ALA A 127 -10.12 22.06 10.78
CA ALA A 127 -9.65 20.92 11.55
C ALA A 127 -8.16 20.98 11.97
N LEU A 128 -7.32 21.77 11.30
CA LEU A 128 -5.92 21.97 11.68
C LEU A 128 -5.70 23.04 12.75
N ASN A 129 -6.67 23.96 12.92
CA ASN A 129 -6.47 25.17 13.71
C ASN A 129 -7.48 25.34 14.84
N ASP A 130 -8.71 24.86 14.66
CA ASP A 130 -9.80 25.05 15.60
C ASP A 130 -9.93 23.86 16.57
N ALA A 131 -10.57 24.11 17.70
CA ALA A 131 -10.91 23.06 18.66
C ALA A 131 -12.01 22.18 18.08
N TRP A 132 -11.85 20.87 18.16
CA TRP A 132 -12.86 19.94 17.69
C TRP A 132 -14.02 19.84 18.69
N PRO A 133 -15.22 19.45 18.24
CA PRO A 133 -16.34 19.22 19.15
C PRO A 133 -15.98 18.20 20.22
N GLU A 134 -16.20 18.55 21.48
CA GLU A 134 -15.92 17.68 22.64
C GLU A 134 -14.47 17.18 22.74
N ASP A 135 -13.52 18.03 22.35
CA ASP A 135 -12.08 17.73 22.36
C ASP A 135 -11.58 17.07 23.66
N GLY A 136 -10.85 15.97 23.51
CA GLY A 136 -10.33 15.14 24.61
C GLY A 136 -11.34 14.18 25.23
N ARG A 137 -12.61 14.20 24.78
CA ARG A 137 -13.69 13.38 25.36
C ARG A 137 -14.36 12.43 24.37
N LEU A 138 -14.07 12.55 23.08
CA LEU A 138 -14.72 11.78 22.03
C LEU A 138 -14.49 10.27 22.21
N ASP A 139 -15.51 9.46 21.97
CA ASP A 139 -15.40 8.00 21.99
C ASP A 139 -14.82 7.49 20.67
N VAL A 140 -15.28 8.04 19.55
CA VAL A 140 -14.87 7.64 18.21
C VAL A 140 -14.67 8.87 17.32
N VAL A 141 -13.57 8.87 16.58
CA VAL A 141 -13.33 9.79 15.46
C VAL A 141 -13.21 8.99 14.16
N VAL A 142 -14.02 9.31 13.16
CA VAL A 142 -14.03 8.67 11.84
C VAL A 142 -14.08 9.69 10.73
N GLY A 143 -13.62 9.37 9.52
CA GLY A 143 -13.72 10.30 8.40
C GLY A 143 -12.75 10.04 7.25
N ASN A 144 -12.88 10.86 6.21
CA ASN A 144 -11.95 10.90 5.08
C ASN A 144 -11.34 12.32 4.96
N PRO A 145 -10.28 12.61 5.73
CA PRO A 145 -9.65 13.93 5.70
C PRO A 145 -9.00 14.22 4.33
N PRO A 146 -8.85 15.51 3.96
CA PRO A 146 -8.33 15.90 2.65
C PRO A 146 -6.88 15.46 2.45
N PHE A 147 -6.58 14.93 1.25
CA PHE A 147 -5.22 14.57 0.86
C PHE A 147 -4.47 15.79 0.33
N GLY A 148 -3.22 15.94 0.75
CA GLY A 148 -2.41 17.13 0.48
C GLY A 148 -0.96 16.78 0.20
N GLY A 149 -0.71 16.13 -0.95
CA GLY A 149 0.64 15.86 -1.43
C GLY A 149 1.31 17.13 -1.94
N GLN A 150 2.15 17.75 -1.12
CA GLN A 150 2.86 19.02 -1.38
C GLN A 150 3.77 19.06 -2.65
N LEU A 151 3.81 17.99 -3.44
CA LEU A 151 4.55 17.87 -4.70
C LEU A 151 3.69 18.11 -5.95
N ALA A 152 2.36 18.04 -5.85
CA ALA A 152 1.46 18.47 -6.91
C ALA A 152 1.06 19.92 -6.64
N GLY A 153 1.53 20.86 -7.47
CA GLY A 153 1.47 22.32 -7.22
C GLY A 153 0.08 22.96 -7.06
N ALA A 154 -1.00 22.19 -6.90
CA ALA A 154 -2.36 22.66 -6.66
C ALA A 154 -2.86 22.46 -5.21
N THR A 155 -2.16 21.69 -4.37
CA THR A 155 -2.55 21.39 -2.96
C THR A 155 -1.44 21.80 -1.98
N VAL A 156 -0.90 23.00 -2.14
CA VAL A 156 0.09 23.56 -1.20
C VAL A 156 -0.68 24.15 -0.02
N ARG A 157 -0.34 23.73 1.20
CA ARG A 157 -0.87 24.35 2.42
C ARG A 157 -0.57 25.85 2.41
N ASP A 158 -1.55 26.66 2.73
CA ASP A 158 -1.30 28.06 3.05
C ASP A 158 -0.53 28.19 4.38
N GLU A 159 -0.13 29.42 4.71
CA GLU A 159 0.66 29.69 5.92
C GLU A 159 -0.07 29.26 7.21
N SER A 160 -1.40 29.40 7.25
CA SER A 160 -2.22 29.01 8.40
C SER A 160 -2.22 27.50 8.60
N ALA A 161 -2.44 26.74 7.52
CA ALA A 161 -2.43 25.28 7.55
C ALA A 161 -1.03 24.73 7.86
N VAL A 162 0.05 25.39 7.40
CA VAL A 162 1.43 25.03 7.79
C VAL A 162 1.64 25.23 9.30
N ALA A 163 1.18 26.36 9.86
CA ALA A 163 1.32 26.66 11.28
C ALA A 163 0.50 25.69 12.15
N GLY A 164 -0.75 25.39 11.77
CA GLY A 164 -1.60 24.41 12.43
C GLY A 164 -0.97 23.02 12.44
N ALA A 165 -0.49 22.55 11.29
CA ALA A 165 0.20 21.26 11.18
C ALA A 165 1.48 21.20 12.04
N ALA A 166 2.27 22.26 12.06
CA ALA A 166 3.47 22.31 12.89
C ALA A 166 3.15 22.28 14.40
N ARG A 167 2.02 22.90 14.80
CA ARG A 167 1.53 22.89 16.19
C ARG A 167 1.13 21.48 16.61
N ILE A 168 0.35 20.78 15.77
CA ILE A 168 -0.10 19.40 16.01
C ILE A 168 1.07 18.44 16.10
N LEU A 169 2.03 18.53 15.17
CA LEU A 169 3.18 17.63 15.12
C LEU A 169 4.30 17.99 16.12
N GLY A 170 4.22 19.16 16.76
CA GLY A 170 5.28 19.73 17.61
C GLY A 170 6.56 20.14 16.86
N ARG A 171 6.57 20.06 15.52
CA ARG A 171 7.70 20.40 14.63
C ARG A 171 7.21 20.68 13.22
N PRO A 172 8.01 21.33 12.35
CA PRO A 172 7.61 21.62 10.97
C PRO A 172 7.15 20.36 10.21
N ALA A 173 5.96 20.42 9.61
CA ALA A 173 5.35 19.28 8.93
C ALA A 173 6.09 18.83 7.66
N GLY A 174 6.86 19.72 7.02
CA GLY A 174 7.48 19.44 5.73
C GLY A 174 6.46 18.91 4.72
N TYR A 175 6.81 17.82 4.04
CA TYR A 175 5.97 17.15 3.03
C TYR A 175 4.93 16.17 3.60
N THR A 176 4.73 16.13 4.93
CA THR A 176 3.72 15.26 5.55
C THR A 176 2.33 15.61 5.05
N ASP A 177 1.54 14.61 4.68
CA ASP A 177 0.16 14.79 4.17
C ASP A 177 -0.81 15.29 5.26
N THR A 178 -1.82 16.08 4.88
CA THR A 178 -2.79 16.67 5.83
C THR A 178 -3.62 15.61 6.52
N ALA A 179 -3.99 14.55 5.81
CA ALA A 179 -4.68 13.40 6.40
C ALA A 179 -3.86 12.79 7.54
N GLY A 180 -2.53 12.70 7.39
CA GLY A 180 -1.63 12.16 8.41
C GLY A 180 -1.47 13.10 9.63
N VAL A 181 -1.49 14.42 9.41
CA VAL A 181 -1.50 15.40 10.50
C VAL A 181 -2.78 15.29 11.32
N LEU A 182 -3.93 15.21 10.65
CA LEU A 182 -5.23 15.09 11.32
C LEU A 182 -5.36 13.75 12.05
N LEU A 183 -4.76 12.67 11.55
CA LEU A 183 -4.67 11.38 12.25
C LEU A 183 -3.96 11.52 13.61
N VAL A 184 -2.86 12.29 13.68
CA VAL A 184 -2.18 12.59 14.95
C VAL A 184 -3.10 13.43 15.85
N ARG A 185 -3.70 14.49 15.32
CA ARG A 185 -4.60 15.37 16.08
C ARG A 185 -5.79 14.63 16.69
N ALA A 186 -6.32 13.63 16.00
CA ALA A 186 -7.45 12.84 16.46
C ALA A 186 -7.15 12.07 17.75
N LEU A 187 -5.89 11.66 17.99
CA LEU A 187 -5.51 11.03 19.26
C LEU A 187 -5.66 11.99 20.45
N ASP A 188 -5.44 13.29 20.28
CA ASP A 188 -5.67 14.28 21.32
C ASP A 188 -7.17 14.51 21.56
N ALA A 189 -7.99 14.32 20.52
CA ALA A 189 -9.43 14.58 20.57
C ALA A 189 -10.24 13.46 21.25
N ILE A 190 -9.73 12.24 21.29
CA ILE A 190 -10.41 11.10 21.92
C ILE A 190 -10.00 10.88 23.37
N ARG A 191 -10.93 10.33 24.16
CA ARG A 191 -10.66 9.83 25.51
C ARG A 191 -9.78 8.57 25.49
N ALA A 192 -9.21 8.21 26.64
CA ALA A 192 -8.54 6.91 26.79
C ALA A 192 -9.52 5.76 26.47
N GLY A 193 -9.04 4.78 25.70
CA GLY A 193 -9.84 3.68 25.14
C GLY A 193 -10.74 4.07 23.97
N GLY A 194 -10.75 5.34 23.53
CA GLY A 194 -11.43 5.79 22.32
C GLY A 194 -10.73 5.29 21.05
N SER A 195 -11.42 5.37 19.92
CA SER A 195 -10.92 4.88 18.63
C SER A 195 -10.86 5.95 17.54
N VAL A 196 -9.88 5.85 16.65
CA VAL A 196 -9.76 6.71 15.46
C VAL A 196 -9.65 5.84 14.22
N VAL A 197 -10.44 6.14 13.18
CA VAL A 197 -10.29 5.52 11.85
C VAL A 197 -10.41 6.60 10.77
N PHE A 198 -9.29 6.94 10.14
CA PHE A 198 -9.30 7.83 8.98
C PHE A 198 -8.84 7.13 7.72
N VAL A 199 -9.48 7.48 6.60
CA VAL A 199 -8.91 7.21 5.28
C VAL A 199 -7.60 8.01 5.13
N GLN A 200 -6.57 7.35 4.65
CA GLN A 200 -5.22 7.88 4.45
C GLN A 200 -4.70 7.47 3.07
N PRO A 201 -3.81 8.25 2.44
CA PRO A 201 -3.05 7.78 1.29
C PRO A 201 -2.19 6.57 1.67
N LEU A 202 -2.16 5.53 0.83
CA LEU A 202 -1.38 4.29 1.09
C LEU A 202 0.11 4.57 1.33
N SER A 203 0.62 5.69 0.81
CA SER A 203 2.00 6.13 1.05
C SER A 203 2.33 6.39 2.53
N VAL A 204 1.34 6.63 3.40
CA VAL A 204 1.58 6.80 4.84
C VAL A 204 2.26 5.58 5.46
N LEU A 205 2.06 4.39 4.88
CA LEU A 205 2.60 3.13 5.38
C LEU A 205 4.12 3.01 5.22
N GLY A 206 4.70 3.64 4.19
CA GLY A 206 6.09 3.36 3.80
C GLY A 206 6.91 4.54 3.31
N SER A 207 6.31 5.71 3.09
CA SER A 207 7.06 6.89 2.68
C SER A 207 7.90 7.46 3.84
N ARG A 208 8.95 8.20 3.48
CA ARG A 208 9.76 8.97 4.44
C ARG A 208 8.92 10.02 5.14
N ASP A 209 8.04 10.69 4.40
CA ASP A 209 7.19 11.77 4.92
C ASP A 209 6.10 11.25 5.86
N GLY A 210 5.71 9.97 5.74
CA GLY A 210 4.81 9.30 6.67
C GLY A 210 5.49 8.82 7.97
N ALA A 211 6.82 8.77 8.04
CA ALA A 211 7.53 8.20 9.20
C ALA A 211 7.17 8.89 10.51
N MET A 212 7.10 10.22 10.50
CA MET A 212 6.72 11.00 11.67
C MET A 212 5.31 10.68 12.16
N VAL A 213 4.34 10.50 11.26
CA VAL A 213 2.96 10.14 11.63
C VAL A 213 2.96 8.76 12.26
N ARG A 214 3.65 7.79 11.64
CA ARG A 214 3.75 6.43 12.15
C ARG A 214 4.36 6.39 13.55
N ASP A 215 5.43 7.15 13.80
CA ASP A 215 6.07 7.23 15.11
C ASP A 215 5.12 7.79 16.18
N LEU A 216 4.36 8.84 15.86
CA LEU A 216 3.48 9.53 16.82
C LEU A 216 2.23 8.73 17.18
N VAL A 217 1.76 7.84 16.30
CA VAL A 217 0.54 7.06 16.54
C VAL A 217 0.80 5.57 16.76
N SER A 218 2.07 5.13 16.76
CA SER A 218 2.44 3.70 16.80
C SER A 218 1.87 2.98 18.01
N ASP A 219 1.90 3.63 19.18
CA ASP A 219 1.42 3.02 20.44
C ASP A 219 -0.10 2.82 20.45
N ALA A 220 -0.82 3.51 19.56
CA ALA A 220 -2.27 3.40 19.44
C ALA A 220 -2.70 2.50 18.26
N LEU A 221 -1.79 2.02 17.41
CA LEU A 221 -2.16 1.28 16.21
C LEU A 221 -2.56 -0.16 16.52
N GLU A 222 -3.79 -0.55 16.15
CA GLU A 222 -4.28 -1.92 16.33
C GLU A 222 -4.32 -2.72 15.03
N SER A 223 -4.79 -2.09 13.96
CA SER A 223 -4.92 -2.75 12.65
C SER A 223 -4.91 -1.74 11.50
N ILE A 224 -4.81 -2.24 10.27
CA ILE A 224 -4.86 -1.42 9.06
C ILE A 224 -5.86 -2.06 8.11
N TRP A 225 -6.76 -1.25 7.56
CA TRP A 225 -7.60 -1.63 6.44
C TRP A 225 -6.98 -1.17 5.13
N ILE A 226 -7.00 -2.03 4.11
CA ILE A 226 -6.58 -1.71 2.75
C ILE A 226 -7.63 -2.31 1.81
N PRO A 227 -8.23 -1.51 0.91
CA PRO A 227 -9.22 -2.03 -0.02
C PRO A 227 -8.60 -2.95 -1.08
N ASP A 228 -9.34 -3.99 -1.46
CA ASP A 228 -8.91 -4.96 -2.47
C ASP A 228 -8.87 -4.37 -3.90
N ASP A 229 -9.73 -3.39 -4.19
CA ASP A 229 -9.86 -2.71 -5.48
C ASP A 229 -9.60 -1.20 -5.38
N GLN A 230 -9.40 -0.53 -6.53
CA GLN A 230 -9.39 0.95 -6.57
C GLN A 230 -10.81 1.46 -6.36
N LEU A 231 -11.17 1.75 -5.11
CA LEU A 231 -12.51 2.20 -4.70
C LEU A 231 -12.81 3.67 -5.00
N PHE A 232 -11.78 4.46 -5.31
CA PHE A 232 -11.90 5.88 -5.60
C PHE A 232 -11.56 6.13 -7.06
N ASP A 233 -12.31 7.01 -7.74
CA ASP A 233 -12.00 7.50 -9.09
C ASP A 233 -10.69 8.31 -9.14
N ALA A 234 -10.06 8.55 -7.98
CA ALA A 234 -8.75 9.15 -7.84
C ALA A 234 -7.63 8.14 -8.15
N ALA A 235 -6.54 8.61 -8.78
CA ALA A 235 -5.35 7.81 -9.06
C ALA A 235 -4.53 7.42 -7.80
N VAL A 236 -5.12 7.48 -6.61
CA VAL A 236 -4.47 7.34 -5.30
C VAL A 236 -5.01 6.09 -4.61
N SER A 237 -4.13 5.16 -4.28
CA SER A 237 -4.47 4.04 -3.40
C SER A 237 -4.56 4.53 -1.95
N VAL A 238 -5.49 3.99 -1.18
CA VAL A 238 -5.75 4.39 0.21
C VAL A 238 -5.56 3.23 1.18
N CYS A 239 -5.50 3.55 2.46
CA CYS A 239 -5.65 2.65 3.59
C CYS A 239 -6.37 3.38 4.73
N ALA A 240 -6.81 2.67 5.77
CA ALA A 240 -7.29 3.28 7.01
C ALA A 240 -6.66 2.58 8.23
N PRO A 241 -5.73 3.24 8.93
CA PRO A 241 -5.25 2.77 10.23
C PRO A 241 -6.39 2.84 11.25
N VAL A 242 -6.56 1.77 12.02
CA VAL A 242 -7.47 1.71 13.17
C VAL A 242 -6.63 1.94 14.41
N LEU A 243 -6.85 3.07 15.07
CA LEU A 243 -6.16 3.44 16.29
C LEU A 243 -7.08 3.28 17.49
N ARG A 244 -6.55 2.82 18.62
CA ARG A 244 -7.18 2.86 19.94
C ARG A 244 -6.24 3.52 20.91
N LYS A 245 -6.69 4.59 21.57
CA LYS A 245 -5.86 5.30 22.56
C LYS A 245 -5.65 4.41 23.79
N PRO A 246 -4.41 4.06 24.15
CA PRO A 246 -4.16 3.13 25.24
C PRO A 246 -4.77 3.60 26.56
N THR A 247 -5.26 2.66 27.36
CA THR A 247 -5.63 2.94 28.75
C THR A 247 -4.40 2.76 29.67
N ALA A 248 -4.35 3.49 30.78
CA ALA A 248 -3.22 3.44 31.72
C ALA A 248 -2.97 2.05 32.34
N ILE A 249 -3.92 1.12 32.22
CA ILE A 249 -3.82 -0.26 32.72
C ILE A 249 -3.12 -1.14 31.67
N GLU A 250 -3.41 -0.94 30.39
CA GLU A 250 -2.80 -1.68 29.27
C GLU A 250 -1.31 -1.32 29.11
N SER A 251 -0.92 -0.06 29.36
CA SER A 251 0.47 0.39 29.23
C SER A 251 1.47 -0.24 30.23
N VAL A 252 0.97 -0.90 31.28
CA VAL A 252 1.80 -1.50 32.35
C VAL A 252 1.85 -3.03 32.24
N ALA A 253 0.86 -3.64 31.55
CA ALA A 253 0.65 -5.09 31.55
C ALA A 253 1.23 -5.82 30.33
N ASP A 254 1.35 -5.16 29.17
CA ASP A 254 1.78 -5.82 27.95
C ASP A 254 3.19 -5.41 27.51
N SER A 255 4.16 -6.27 27.82
CA SER A 255 5.41 -6.39 27.04
C SER A 255 5.17 -7.21 25.76
N GLN A 256 4.00 -7.08 25.14
CA GLN A 256 3.72 -7.72 23.86
C GLN A 256 4.46 -6.98 22.75
N VAL A 257 4.98 -7.75 21.80
CA VAL A 257 5.63 -7.21 20.60
C VAL A 257 4.54 -6.46 19.81
N ILE A 258 4.58 -5.13 19.85
CA ILE A 258 3.67 -4.28 19.06
C ILE A 258 3.94 -4.59 17.58
N PRO A 259 2.93 -5.02 16.80
CA PRO A 259 3.09 -5.30 15.39
C PRO A 259 3.62 -4.07 14.67
N THR A 260 4.60 -4.26 13.78
CA THR A 260 5.07 -3.14 12.96
C THR A 260 4.01 -2.75 11.94
N TRP A 261 3.98 -1.47 11.54
CA TRP A 261 3.13 -0.98 10.44
C TRP A 261 3.22 -1.84 9.17
N THR A 262 4.43 -2.31 8.87
CA THR A 262 4.72 -3.17 7.73
C THR A 262 4.03 -4.54 7.85
N GLU A 263 4.00 -5.13 9.05
CA GLU A 263 3.33 -6.41 9.29
C GLU A 263 1.81 -6.29 9.16
N LEU A 264 1.23 -5.27 9.79
CA LEU A 264 -0.22 -5.01 9.69
C LEU A 264 -0.63 -4.68 8.25
N ALA A 265 0.19 -3.91 7.53
CA ALA A 265 -0.04 -3.66 6.11
C ALA A 265 0.05 -4.93 5.27
N ALA A 266 1.00 -5.83 5.57
CA ALA A 266 1.14 -7.09 4.86
C ALA A 266 -0.07 -8.00 5.09
N GLU A 267 -0.56 -8.07 6.33
CA GLU A 267 -1.77 -8.83 6.70
C GLU A 267 -3.01 -8.27 6.02
N ALA A 268 -3.18 -6.95 6.02
CA ALA A 268 -4.26 -6.26 5.32
C ALA A 268 -4.23 -6.51 3.80
N MET A 269 -3.04 -6.70 3.21
CA MET A 269 -2.89 -7.09 1.79
C MET A 269 -3.04 -8.60 1.54
N GLY A 270 -3.40 -9.38 2.57
CA GLY A 270 -3.54 -10.83 2.51
C GLY A 270 -2.22 -11.55 2.26
N VAL A 271 -1.08 -11.00 2.70
CA VAL A 271 0.23 -11.65 2.63
C VAL A 271 0.37 -12.62 3.81
N PRO A 272 0.67 -13.91 3.59
CA PRO A 272 0.79 -14.90 4.66
C PRO A 272 1.78 -14.47 5.74
N SER A 273 1.46 -14.75 6.99
CA SER A 273 2.41 -14.65 8.10
C SER A 273 3.28 -15.91 8.11
N MET A 274 4.60 -15.72 8.15
CA MET A 274 5.58 -16.80 8.27
C MET A 274 6.93 -16.23 8.69
N ARG A 275 7.75 -17.05 9.34
CA ARG A 275 9.11 -16.69 9.75
C ARG A 275 10.12 -17.59 9.06
N LEU A 276 11.09 -16.98 8.38
CA LEU A 276 12.19 -17.70 7.73
C LEU A 276 13.45 -17.60 8.59
N ASN A 277 14.18 -18.70 8.75
CA ASN A 277 15.32 -18.81 9.67
C ASN A 277 16.66 -19.10 8.97
N GLY A 278 16.69 -19.13 7.64
CA GLY A 278 17.93 -19.40 6.90
C GLY A 278 18.92 -18.24 6.94
N ALA A 279 20.17 -18.55 6.57
CA ALA A 279 21.20 -17.53 6.37
C ALA A 279 20.76 -16.53 5.28
N PRO A 280 21.19 -15.27 5.35
CA PRO A 280 20.83 -14.27 4.35
C PRO A 280 21.49 -14.59 2.99
N LEU A 281 20.85 -14.18 1.89
CA LEU A 281 21.38 -14.31 0.53
C LEU A 281 22.80 -13.74 0.40
N SER A 282 23.11 -12.67 1.14
CA SER A 282 24.44 -12.06 1.23
C SER A 282 25.56 -13.00 1.70
N SER A 283 25.22 -14.16 2.28
CA SER A 283 26.20 -15.20 2.59
C SER A 283 26.73 -15.93 1.36
N LEU A 284 26.05 -15.84 0.22
CA LEU A 284 26.39 -16.55 -1.02
C LEU A 284 26.50 -15.65 -2.26
N ALA A 285 25.93 -14.44 -2.23
CA ALA A 285 25.89 -13.55 -3.38
C ALA A 285 25.74 -12.06 -3.00
N ASP A 286 26.30 -11.19 -3.82
CA ASP A 286 26.09 -9.74 -3.74
C ASP A 286 24.92 -9.31 -4.63
N CYS A 287 24.16 -8.29 -4.24
CA CYS A 287 23.11 -7.72 -5.08
C CYS A 287 23.47 -6.31 -5.54
N THR A 288 23.24 -6.01 -6.81
CA THR A 288 23.47 -4.67 -7.37
C THR A 288 22.32 -4.23 -8.26
N ALA A 289 22.04 -2.93 -8.31
CA ALA A 289 21.05 -2.34 -9.20
C ALA A 289 21.65 -1.13 -9.93
N GLY A 290 21.25 -0.92 -11.18
CA GLY A 290 21.67 0.26 -11.94
C GLY A 290 20.96 1.53 -11.48
N PHE A 291 21.58 2.69 -11.74
CA PHE A 291 21.02 3.99 -11.40
C PHE A 291 20.14 4.55 -12.53
N ARG A 292 19.14 5.37 -12.19
CA ARG A 292 18.18 5.90 -13.17
C ARG A 292 18.82 6.70 -14.32
N HIS A 293 19.96 7.34 -14.13
CA HIS A 293 20.65 8.03 -15.23
C HIS A 293 21.24 7.05 -16.25
N GLU A 294 21.70 5.87 -15.82
CA GLU A 294 22.22 4.82 -16.71
C GLU A 294 21.14 4.29 -17.66
N PHE A 295 19.86 4.35 -17.26
CA PHE A 295 18.74 3.95 -18.11
C PHE A 295 18.70 4.75 -19.42
N TYR A 296 18.92 6.06 -19.38
CA TYR A 296 18.81 6.89 -20.59
C TYR A 296 19.98 6.66 -21.55
N ASP A 297 21.19 6.44 -21.03
CA ASP A 297 22.36 6.07 -21.84
C ASP A 297 22.12 4.73 -22.55
N VAL A 298 21.68 3.71 -21.80
CA VAL A 298 21.35 2.38 -22.34
C VAL A 298 20.19 2.45 -23.33
N ALA A 299 19.16 3.25 -23.05
CA ALA A 299 18.02 3.40 -23.94
C ALA A 299 18.42 4.03 -25.28
N ALA A 300 19.33 5.01 -25.28
CA ALA A 300 19.87 5.62 -26.49
C ALA A 300 20.74 4.65 -27.31
N ALA A 301 21.43 3.73 -26.63
CA ALA A 301 22.24 2.67 -27.25
C ALA A 301 21.42 1.43 -27.67
N THR A 302 20.12 1.38 -27.39
CA THR A 302 19.28 0.22 -27.69
C THR A 302 18.95 0.14 -29.18
N VAL A 303 19.14 -1.03 -29.79
CA VAL A 303 18.76 -1.32 -31.18
C VAL A 303 17.99 -2.64 -31.27
N GLU A 304 17.29 -2.84 -32.39
CA GLU A 304 16.68 -4.14 -32.73
C GLU A 304 17.77 -5.09 -33.25
N ARG A 305 17.78 -6.35 -32.81
CA ARG A 305 18.86 -7.30 -33.14
C ARG A 305 19.14 -7.41 -34.63
N GLY A 306 18.12 -7.42 -35.49
CA GLY A 306 18.27 -7.54 -36.95
C GLY A 306 18.87 -6.31 -37.64
N SER A 307 18.97 -5.17 -36.94
CA SER A 307 19.56 -3.93 -37.47
C SER A 307 21.07 -3.85 -37.30
N ALA A 308 21.66 -4.79 -36.53
CA ALA A 308 23.10 -4.93 -36.31
C ALA A 308 23.51 -6.34 -36.76
N GLY A 309 24.52 -6.47 -37.62
CA GLY A 309 24.88 -7.76 -38.22
C GLY A 309 25.36 -8.80 -37.18
N SER A 310 24.65 -9.94 -37.11
CA SER A 310 24.97 -11.17 -36.33
C SER A 310 25.23 -11.02 -34.80
N GLU A 311 25.11 -12.12 -34.05
CA GLU A 311 25.40 -12.18 -32.61
C GLU A 311 26.89 -11.91 -32.33
N SER A 312 27.28 -10.64 -32.19
CA SER A 312 28.59 -10.25 -31.64
C SER A 312 28.49 -10.03 -30.13
N ALA A 313 29.61 -10.23 -29.42
CA ALA A 313 29.76 -9.82 -28.01
C ALA A 313 29.52 -8.31 -27.79
N ASP A 314 29.44 -7.53 -28.87
CA ASP A 314 29.13 -6.10 -28.88
C ASP A 314 27.64 -5.77 -28.71
N PHE A 315 26.75 -6.78 -28.75
CA PHE A 315 25.29 -6.61 -28.70
C PHE A 315 24.58 -7.51 -27.67
N PRO A 316 24.86 -7.37 -26.35
CA PRO A 316 24.15 -8.11 -25.32
C PRO A 316 22.64 -7.85 -25.33
N LYS A 317 21.86 -8.85 -24.92
CA LYS A 317 20.40 -8.79 -24.86
C LYS A 317 19.97 -7.82 -23.76
N LEU A 318 19.16 -6.82 -24.10
CA LEU A 318 18.64 -5.88 -23.12
C LEU A 318 17.41 -6.47 -22.41
N ILE A 319 17.52 -6.66 -21.10
CA ILE A 319 16.48 -7.29 -20.29
C ILE A 319 15.81 -6.25 -19.41
N THR A 320 14.50 -6.06 -19.62
CA THR A 320 13.65 -5.24 -18.75
C THR A 320 12.84 -6.13 -17.81
N VAL A 321 12.30 -5.56 -16.73
CA VAL A 321 11.42 -6.26 -15.77
C VAL A 321 10.34 -7.08 -16.49
N GLY A 322 9.67 -6.51 -17.49
CA GLY A 322 8.57 -7.19 -18.20
C GLY A 322 8.99 -8.39 -19.06
N LEU A 323 10.28 -8.60 -19.28
CA LEU A 323 10.84 -9.72 -20.04
C LEU A 323 11.25 -10.90 -19.16
N ILE A 324 11.09 -10.80 -17.85
CA ILE A 324 11.40 -11.87 -16.91
C ILE A 324 10.05 -12.44 -16.43
N ASP A 325 9.96 -13.76 -16.41
CA ASP A 325 8.93 -14.54 -15.71
C ASP A 325 9.68 -15.48 -14.71
N PRO A 326 8.99 -16.13 -13.76
CA PRO A 326 9.63 -17.08 -12.85
C PRO A 326 10.42 -18.16 -13.60
N ALA A 327 11.76 -18.12 -13.46
CA ALA A 327 12.71 -19.01 -14.13
C ALA A 327 12.64 -19.01 -15.67
N LYS A 328 12.06 -17.96 -16.29
CA LYS A 328 11.88 -17.91 -17.75
C LYS A 328 12.19 -16.53 -18.33
N LEU A 329 13.08 -16.50 -19.32
CA LEU A 329 13.37 -15.31 -20.11
C LEU A 329 12.41 -15.22 -21.31
N LEU A 330 11.80 -14.05 -21.52
CA LEU A 330 10.81 -13.81 -22.57
C LEU A 330 11.33 -12.96 -23.72
N TRP A 331 12.61 -12.59 -23.69
CA TRP A 331 13.26 -11.85 -24.77
C TRP A 331 13.03 -12.57 -26.12
N GLY A 332 12.63 -11.84 -27.16
CA GLY A 332 12.26 -12.38 -28.48
C GLY A 332 10.88 -13.04 -28.56
N THR A 333 10.27 -13.43 -27.43
CA THR A 333 8.88 -13.94 -27.39
C THR A 333 7.87 -12.85 -27.04
N ARG A 334 8.32 -11.79 -26.36
CA ARG A 334 7.50 -10.65 -25.95
C ARG A 334 8.23 -9.36 -26.25
N ALA A 335 7.50 -8.41 -26.83
CA ALA A 335 8.04 -7.08 -27.06
C ALA A 335 8.27 -6.31 -25.75
N ALA A 336 9.36 -5.55 -25.69
CA ALA A 336 9.69 -4.64 -24.61
C ALA A 336 9.51 -3.19 -25.04
N ARG A 337 9.01 -2.35 -24.13
CA ARG A 337 8.93 -0.91 -24.34
C ARG A 337 10.04 -0.20 -23.58
N ILE A 338 10.94 0.48 -24.30
CA ILE A 338 12.13 1.15 -23.77
C ILE A 338 12.11 2.59 -24.26
N ALA A 339 12.15 3.55 -23.32
CA ALA A 339 12.08 4.99 -23.60
C ALA A 339 10.96 5.41 -24.57
N GLY A 340 9.81 4.74 -24.51
CA GLY A 340 8.65 5.03 -25.36
C GLY A 340 8.56 4.17 -26.63
N THR A 341 9.67 3.61 -27.10
CA THR A 341 9.80 2.78 -28.30
C THR A 341 9.59 1.29 -27.97
N THR A 342 8.99 0.53 -28.89
CA THR A 342 8.74 -0.91 -28.72
C THR A 342 9.72 -1.72 -29.57
N PHE A 343 10.33 -2.74 -28.98
CA PHE A 343 11.31 -3.63 -29.60
C PHE A 343 10.89 -5.09 -29.41
N ALA A 344 11.15 -5.95 -30.40
CA ALA A 344 10.87 -7.39 -30.29
C ALA A 344 12.04 -8.14 -29.63
N GLU A 345 13.26 -7.83 -30.05
CA GLU A 345 14.53 -8.44 -29.67
C GLU A 345 15.56 -7.34 -29.34
N PRO A 346 15.32 -6.53 -28.28
CA PRO A 346 16.18 -5.40 -27.96
C PRO A 346 17.59 -5.84 -27.55
N VAL A 347 18.61 -5.27 -28.16
CA VAL A 347 20.02 -5.43 -27.79
C VAL A 347 20.65 -4.07 -27.49
N VAL A 348 21.72 -4.06 -26.70
CA VAL A 348 22.47 -2.83 -26.40
C VAL A 348 23.72 -2.78 -27.26
N ASP A 349 23.89 -1.74 -28.06
CA ASP A 349 25.15 -1.48 -28.76
C ASP A 349 26.20 -0.95 -27.78
N VAL A 350 27.11 -1.81 -27.32
CA VAL A 350 28.07 -1.44 -26.27
C VAL A 350 29.10 -0.41 -26.74
N ALA A 351 29.31 -0.27 -28.05
CA ALA A 351 30.20 0.74 -28.61
C ALA A 351 29.64 2.16 -28.44
N LYS A 352 28.34 2.29 -28.20
CA LYS A 352 27.67 3.57 -27.91
C LYS A 352 27.64 3.92 -26.42
N LEU A 353 28.04 3.01 -25.53
CA LEU A 353 27.96 3.22 -24.09
C LEU A 353 29.17 3.94 -23.54
N SER A 354 28.93 4.80 -22.55
CA SER A 354 29.99 5.45 -21.78
C SER A 354 30.73 4.50 -20.82
N LYS A 355 30.06 3.42 -20.37
CA LYS A 355 30.61 2.43 -19.44
C LYS A 355 30.89 1.09 -20.15
N PRO A 356 32.05 0.46 -19.90
CA PRO A 356 32.38 -0.80 -20.53
C PRO A 356 31.48 -1.94 -20.02
N PHE A 357 30.93 -2.72 -20.97
CA PHE A 357 30.11 -3.90 -20.66
C PHE A 357 30.89 -5.00 -19.92
N GLU A 358 32.21 -5.06 -20.09
CA GLU A 358 33.07 -6.09 -19.49
C GLU A 358 32.94 -6.18 -17.96
N LEU A 359 32.62 -5.08 -17.27
CA LEU A 359 32.36 -5.09 -15.82
C LEU A 359 31.08 -5.86 -15.43
N ARG A 360 30.17 -6.05 -16.39
CA ARG A 360 28.88 -6.74 -16.24
C ARG A 360 28.86 -8.11 -16.93
N LYS A 361 29.86 -8.41 -17.77
CA LYS A 361 29.95 -9.64 -18.57
C LYS A 361 30.48 -10.81 -17.74
N ARG A 362 29.65 -11.23 -16.79
CA ARG A 362 29.91 -12.38 -15.91
C ARG A 362 28.62 -13.12 -15.62
N PRO A 363 28.70 -14.42 -15.28
CA PRO A 363 27.54 -15.19 -14.87
C PRO A 363 26.86 -14.52 -13.66
N LYS A 364 25.53 -14.38 -13.73
CA LYS A 364 24.71 -13.67 -12.73
C LYS A 364 23.25 -14.08 -12.84
N LEU A 365 22.44 -13.72 -11.85
CA LEU A 365 20.98 -13.79 -11.98
C LEU A 365 20.42 -12.38 -12.19
N LEU A 366 19.36 -12.28 -12.98
CA LEU A 366 18.59 -11.06 -13.15
C LEU A 366 17.24 -11.21 -12.45
N VAL A 367 16.94 -10.30 -11.54
CA VAL A 367 15.71 -10.29 -10.74
C VAL A 367 14.86 -9.10 -11.12
N ALA A 368 13.63 -9.39 -11.55
CA ALA A 368 12.63 -8.40 -11.87
C ALA A 368 12.11 -7.75 -10.58
N THR A 369 11.90 -6.43 -10.61
CA THR A 369 11.28 -5.69 -9.50
C THR A 369 9.92 -5.16 -9.94
N GLN A 370 9.04 -4.82 -8.98
CA GLN A 370 7.66 -4.36 -9.26
C GLN A 370 6.75 -5.46 -9.86
N THR A 371 7.02 -6.71 -9.52
CA THR A 371 6.25 -7.90 -9.91
C THR A 371 5.39 -8.38 -8.74
N ARG A 372 4.41 -9.28 -8.94
CA ARG A 372 3.56 -9.77 -7.84
C ARG A 372 4.17 -10.90 -7.01
N VAL A 373 5.20 -11.54 -7.56
CA VAL A 373 6.07 -12.54 -6.93
C VAL A 373 7.50 -12.25 -7.38
N ILE A 374 8.52 -12.83 -6.75
CA ILE A 374 9.89 -12.71 -7.27
C ILE A 374 9.96 -13.45 -8.60
N GLU A 375 10.38 -12.74 -9.66
CA GLU A 375 10.63 -13.30 -10.98
C GLU A 375 12.12 -13.13 -11.28
N ALA A 376 12.80 -14.22 -11.62
CA ALA A 376 14.25 -14.22 -11.84
C ALA A 376 14.65 -15.19 -12.93
N VAL A 377 15.79 -14.92 -13.59
CA VAL A 377 16.42 -15.77 -14.61
C VAL A 377 17.92 -15.82 -14.44
N ALA A 378 18.53 -16.95 -14.83
CA ALA A 378 19.97 -17.10 -14.87
C ALA A 378 20.57 -16.60 -16.19
N ASP A 379 21.64 -15.82 -16.07
CA ASP A 379 22.54 -15.39 -17.14
C ASP A 379 23.83 -16.20 -17.01
N TYR A 380 23.90 -17.36 -17.68
CA TYR A 380 25.03 -18.30 -17.54
C TYR A 380 26.29 -17.84 -18.28
N ASP A 381 26.14 -17.12 -19.39
CA ASP A 381 27.25 -16.65 -20.23
C ASP A 381 27.62 -15.18 -19.97
N GLY A 382 26.82 -14.48 -19.15
CA GLY A 382 27.04 -13.10 -18.78
C GLY A 382 26.57 -12.09 -19.83
N MET A 383 25.83 -12.53 -20.87
CA MET A 383 25.46 -11.71 -22.03
C MET A 383 24.12 -10.98 -21.89
N LEU A 384 23.51 -11.00 -20.70
CA LEU A 384 22.29 -10.24 -20.43
C LEU A 384 22.61 -8.89 -19.79
N TRP A 385 22.09 -7.81 -20.40
CA TRP A 385 22.15 -6.47 -19.86
C TRP A 385 20.91 -6.15 -19.02
N PRO A 386 21.02 -5.94 -17.70
CA PRO A 386 19.90 -5.56 -16.86
C PRO A 386 19.53 -4.09 -17.03
N SER A 387 18.36 -3.81 -17.60
CA SER A 387 17.80 -2.46 -17.65
C SER A 387 17.22 -2.08 -16.28
N VAL A 388 17.47 -0.86 -15.81
CA VAL A 388 16.89 -0.36 -14.55
C VAL A 388 15.35 -0.47 -14.59
N PRO A 389 14.68 -1.03 -13.57
CA PRO A 389 15.16 -1.37 -12.22
C PRO A 389 15.45 -2.87 -11.99
N VAL A 390 15.91 -3.64 -12.99
CA VAL A 390 16.33 -5.04 -12.80
C VAL A 390 17.55 -5.11 -11.87
N ILE A 391 17.49 -6.00 -10.87
CA ILE A 391 18.59 -6.26 -9.93
C ILE A 391 19.45 -7.40 -10.47
N SER A 392 20.77 -7.29 -10.32
CA SER A 392 21.72 -8.37 -10.58
C SER A 392 22.13 -9.03 -9.27
N VAL A 393 22.08 -10.35 -9.21
CA VAL A 393 22.60 -11.17 -8.11
C VAL A 393 23.85 -11.89 -8.59
N LEU A 394 24.96 -11.66 -7.88
CA LEU A 394 26.31 -12.01 -8.29
C LEU A 394 26.85 -13.06 -7.30
N PRO A 395 26.97 -14.33 -7.68
CA PRO A 395 27.47 -15.36 -6.76
C PRO A 395 28.90 -15.04 -6.31
N HIS A 396 29.24 -15.42 -5.08
CA HIS A 396 30.59 -15.33 -4.53
C HIS A 396 31.52 -16.45 -5.03
N THR A 397 30.95 -17.51 -5.62
CA THR A 397 31.67 -18.68 -6.15
C THR A 397 31.32 -18.92 -7.61
N ASP A 398 32.28 -19.46 -8.36
CA ASP A 398 32.13 -19.90 -9.76
C ASP A 398 31.82 -21.40 -9.86
N GLU A 399 31.49 -22.07 -8.74
CA GLU A 399 31.12 -23.48 -8.72
C GLU A 399 29.93 -23.78 -9.64
N ALA A 400 30.03 -24.89 -10.36
CA ALA A 400 28.94 -25.38 -11.20
C ALA A 400 27.69 -25.64 -10.35
N GLY A 401 26.56 -25.03 -10.74
CA GLY A 401 25.30 -25.14 -10.00
C GLY A 401 25.02 -24.01 -9.00
N ALA A 402 25.98 -23.13 -8.71
CA ALA A 402 25.77 -22.02 -7.77
C ALA A 402 24.63 -21.09 -8.22
N LEU A 403 24.60 -20.72 -9.51
CA LEU A 403 23.51 -19.93 -10.09
C LEU A 403 22.16 -20.65 -10.01
N ASP A 404 22.15 -21.96 -10.22
CA ASP A 404 20.91 -22.75 -10.19
C ASP A 404 20.32 -22.79 -8.77
N LEU A 405 21.17 -22.99 -7.75
CA LEU A 405 20.76 -22.94 -6.34
C LEU A 405 20.22 -21.56 -5.94
N LEU A 406 20.93 -20.50 -6.31
CA LEU A 406 20.49 -19.13 -6.03
C LEU A 406 19.17 -18.80 -6.75
N LEU A 407 19.01 -19.24 -8.01
CA LEU A 407 17.75 -19.09 -8.74
C LEU A 407 16.62 -19.83 -8.03
N ALA A 408 16.88 -21.05 -7.54
CA ALA A 408 15.90 -21.82 -6.79
C ALA A 408 15.47 -21.14 -5.49
N ALA A 409 16.40 -20.53 -4.74
CA ALA A 409 16.06 -19.75 -3.55
C ALA A 409 15.19 -18.53 -3.90
N LEU A 410 15.50 -17.81 -4.98
CA LEU A 410 14.74 -16.63 -5.41
C LEU A 410 13.32 -16.97 -5.90
N ILE A 411 13.15 -18.10 -6.59
CA ILE A 411 11.87 -18.55 -7.15
C ILE A 411 10.98 -19.23 -6.11
N ALA A 412 11.55 -19.62 -4.95
CA ALA A 412 10.80 -20.26 -3.89
C ALA A 412 9.61 -19.40 -3.42
N PRO A 413 8.40 -19.98 -3.28
CA PRO A 413 7.24 -19.23 -2.80
C PRO A 413 7.44 -18.49 -1.47
N PRO A 414 8.12 -19.07 -0.46
CA PRO A 414 8.45 -18.34 0.76
C PRO A 414 9.28 -17.07 0.50
N ALA A 415 10.23 -17.09 -0.43
CA ALA A 415 11.00 -15.90 -0.76
C ALA A 415 10.12 -14.75 -1.28
N SER A 416 9.10 -15.07 -2.08
CA SER A 416 8.13 -14.07 -2.58
C SER A 416 7.22 -13.53 -1.48
N VAL A 417 6.78 -14.38 -0.54
CA VAL A 417 5.99 -13.93 0.63
C VAL A 417 6.83 -13.03 1.52
N TRP A 418 8.08 -13.41 1.81
CA TRP A 418 9.02 -12.58 2.57
C TRP A 418 9.21 -11.22 1.90
N ALA A 419 9.45 -11.21 0.60
CA ALA A 419 9.62 -9.96 -0.15
C ALA A 419 8.36 -9.09 -0.17
N ALA A 420 7.18 -9.69 -0.25
CA ALA A 420 5.91 -8.98 -0.16
C ALA A 420 5.70 -8.35 1.21
N ARG A 421 6.06 -9.05 2.31
CA ARG A 421 6.01 -8.46 3.66
C ARG A 421 6.99 -7.29 3.78
N GLN A 422 8.23 -7.43 3.31
CA GLN A 422 9.21 -6.33 3.35
C GLN A 422 8.80 -5.10 2.52
N ALA A 423 8.01 -5.30 1.46
CA ALA A 423 7.57 -4.24 0.57
C ALA A 423 6.19 -3.65 0.94
N ALA A 424 5.49 -4.22 1.94
CA ALA A 424 4.14 -3.78 2.30
C ALA A 424 4.12 -2.28 2.62
N GLY A 425 3.22 -1.55 1.96
CA GLY A 425 3.09 -0.09 2.11
C GLY A 425 4.10 0.79 1.34
N THR A 426 5.05 0.21 0.60
CA THR A 426 6.08 0.97 -0.16
C THR A 426 5.93 0.88 -1.68
N ALA A 427 5.04 0.02 -2.17
CA ALA A 427 4.87 -0.25 -3.60
C ALA A 427 3.91 0.74 -4.29
N ARG A 428 4.11 0.99 -5.59
CA ARG A 428 3.28 1.93 -6.39
C ARG A 428 1.85 1.43 -6.67
N SER A 429 1.60 0.15 -6.46
CA SER A 429 0.29 -0.47 -6.61
C SER A 429 0.11 -1.50 -5.49
N PRO A 430 -1.11 -1.67 -4.95
CA PRO A 430 -1.41 -2.75 -4.02
C PRO A 430 -0.94 -4.10 -4.59
N GLY A 431 -0.06 -4.79 -3.85
CA GLY A 431 0.41 -6.13 -4.21
C GLY A 431 1.62 -6.24 -5.16
N ALA A 432 2.30 -5.15 -5.52
CA ALA A 432 3.60 -5.26 -6.21
C ALA A 432 4.75 -5.39 -5.20
N VAL A 433 5.61 -6.39 -5.39
CA VAL A 433 6.86 -6.58 -4.66
C VAL A 433 7.91 -5.64 -5.24
N ARG A 434 8.39 -4.69 -4.43
CA ARG A 434 9.49 -3.81 -4.78
C ARG A 434 10.61 -3.98 -3.75
N LEU A 435 11.68 -4.64 -4.17
CA LEU A 435 12.90 -4.75 -3.38
C LEU A 435 13.98 -3.80 -3.90
N SER A 436 14.79 -3.26 -2.99
CA SER A 436 16.12 -2.76 -3.31
C SER A 436 17.13 -3.92 -3.34
N ALA A 437 18.32 -3.69 -3.91
CA ALA A 437 19.40 -4.67 -3.88
C ALA A 437 19.79 -5.04 -2.43
N THR A 438 19.92 -4.04 -1.56
CA THR A 438 20.23 -4.23 -0.12
C THR A 438 19.14 -5.00 0.61
N GLN A 439 17.86 -4.80 0.27
CA GLN A 439 16.80 -5.63 0.83
C GLN A 439 16.95 -7.07 0.34
N LEU A 440 17.14 -7.28 -0.95
CA LEU A 440 17.26 -8.64 -1.52
C LEU A 440 18.41 -9.44 -0.89
N GLU A 441 19.53 -8.80 -0.54
CA GLU A 441 20.65 -9.42 0.20
C GLU A 441 20.24 -10.04 1.54
N GLN A 442 19.18 -9.55 2.17
CA GLN A 442 18.67 -10.06 3.44
C GLN A 442 17.69 -11.23 3.27
N LEU A 443 17.38 -11.64 2.03
CA LEU A 443 16.48 -12.75 1.78
C LEU A 443 16.99 -14.03 2.46
N PRO A 444 16.23 -14.64 3.38
CA PRO A 444 16.63 -15.90 4.00
C PRO A 444 16.65 -17.05 2.98
N LEU A 445 17.71 -17.84 3.01
CA LEU A 445 17.90 -19.00 2.15
C LEU A 445 17.17 -20.24 2.68
N PRO A 446 16.92 -21.28 1.85
CA PRO A 446 16.38 -22.54 2.31
C PRO A 446 17.25 -23.21 3.39
N THR A 447 16.62 -23.84 4.37
CA THR A 447 17.30 -24.51 5.49
C THR A 447 17.55 -25.99 5.23
N ASP A 448 16.68 -26.65 4.45
CA ASP A 448 16.88 -28.03 4.00
C ASP A 448 17.65 -28.06 2.67
N ARG A 449 18.92 -28.47 2.73
CA ARG A 449 19.81 -28.48 1.57
C ARG A 449 19.45 -29.55 0.54
N GLU A 450 18.92 -30.70 0.96
CA GLU A 450 18.57 -31.78 0.03
C GLU A 450 17.38 -31.37 -0.82
N LEU A 451 16.33 -30.83 -0.19
CA LEU A 451 15.16 -30.31 -0.89
C LEU A 451 15.51 -29.09 -1.75
N TRP A 452 16.43 -28.23 -1.30
CA TRP A 452 16.90 -27.11 -2.10
C TRP A 452 17.59 -27.56 -3.40
N ILE A 453 18.52 -28.52 -3.33
CA ILE A 453 19.18 -29.09 -4.51
C ILE A 453 18.14 -29.74 -5.44
N LYS A 454 17.25 -30.56 -4.89
CA LYS A 454 16.19 -31.23 -5.65
C LYS A 454 15.28 -30.22 -6.37
N GLY A 455 14.89 -29.14 -5.71
CA GLY A 455 14.09 -28.07 -6.29
C GLY A 455 14.83 -27.31 -7.40
N SER A 456 16.13 -27.09 -7.22
CA SER A 456 17.02 -26.52 -8.25
C SER A 456 17.07 -27.38 -9.51
N ASP A 457 17.26 -28.70 -9.36
CA ASP A 457 17.26 -29.63 -10.49
C ASP A 457 15.92 -29.66 -11.24
N GLN A 458 14.81 -29.60 -10.50
CA GLN A 458 13.47 -29.50 -11.08
C GLN A 458 13.28 -28.20 -11.87
N LEU A 459 13.76 -27.06 -11.38
CA LEU A 459 13.73 -25.80 -12.13
C LEU A 459 14.56 -25.89 -13.41
N ARG A 460 15.77 -26.45 -13.33
CA ARG A 460 16.64 -26.65 -14.48
C ARG A 460 15.99 -27.53 -15.54
N ALA A 461 15.21 -28.52 -15.12
CA ALA A 461 14.41 -29.38 -16.00
C ALA A 461 13.11 -28.72 -16.51
N GLY A 462 12.85 -27.44 -16.20
CA GLY A 462 11.65 -26.70 -16.61
C GLY A 462 10.38 -27.06 -15.82
N GLN A 463 10.49 -27.76 -14.70
CA GLN A 463 9.37 -28.29 -13.90
C GLN A 463 8.94 -27.30 -12.81
N LEU A 464 8.59 -26.06 -13.19
CA LEU A 464 8.29 -24.98 -12.25
C LEU A 464 7.26 -25.37 -11.17
N THR A 465 6.16 -26.01 -11.56
CA THR A 465 5.08 -26.39 -10.61
C THR A 465 5.53 -27.40 -9.55
N THR A 466 6.41 -28.34 -9.91
CA THR A 466 6.98 -29.32 -8.98
C THR A 466 8.04 -28.66 -8.10
N ALA A 467 8.88 -27.83 -8.72
CA ALA A 467 9.95 -27.11 -8.04
C ALA A 467 9.43 -26.21 -6.93
N VAL A 468 8.39 -25.39 -7.19
CA VAL A 468 7.87 -24.47 -6.17
C VAL A 468 7.32 -25.20 -4.95
N ARG A 469 6.73 -26.40 -5.11
CA ARG A 469 6.28 -27.22 -3.97
C ARG A 469 7.46 -27.71 -3.15
N THR A 470 8.46 -28.28 -3.83
CA THR A 470 9.68 -28.80 -3.19
C THR A 470 10.44 -27.68 -2.47
N LEU A 471 10.57 -26.52 -3.11
CA LEU A 471 11.24 -25.35 -2.57
C LEU A 471 10.49 -24.71 -1.41
N THR A 472 9.15 -24.74 -1.38
CA THR A 472 8.39 -24.32 -0.19
C THR A 472 8.71 -25.21 1.01
N SER A 473 8.77 -26.52 0.83
CA SER A 473 9.13 -27.46 1.90
C SER A 473 10.57 -27.28 2.38
N ALA A 474 11.46 -26.76 1.53
CA ALA A 474 12.87 -26.53 1.88
C ALA A 474 13.11 -25.44 2.95
N TYR A 475 12.07 -24.69 3.34
CA TYR A 475 12.13 -23.64 4.36
C TYR A 475 11.73 -24.10 5.78
N GLY A 476 11.35 -25.37 5.96
CA GLY A 476 10.99 -25.91 7.28
C GLY A 476 9.69 -25.33 7.86
N LEU A 477 8.77 -24.88 7.00
CA LEU A 477 7.44 -24.40 7.37
C LEU A 477 6.52 -25.56 7.77
N SER A 478 5.52 -25.30 8.62
CA SER A 478 4.46 -26.28 8.91
C SER A 478 3.61 -26.57 7.66
N GLU A 479 2.92 -27.72 7.62
CA GLU A 479 2.09 -28.11 6.45
C GLU A 479 1.02 -27.05 6.11
N ASN A 480 0.44 -26.41 7.13
CA ASN A 480 -0.54 -25.34 6.94
C ASN A 480 0.11 -24.09 6.32
N GLU A 481 1.25 -23.64 6.84
CA GLU A 481 2.00 -22.51 6.26
C GLU A 481 2.42 -22.81 4.81
N GLN A 482 2.90 -24.02 4.53
CA GLN A 482 3.26 -24.43 3.17
C GLN A 482 2.08 -24.31 2.21
N THR A 483 0.90 -24.75 2.64
CA THR A 483 -0.34 -24.70 1.83
C THR A 483 -0.74 -23.25 1.53
N VAL A 484 -0.84 -22.42 2.57
CA VAL A 484 -1.22 -21.01 2.45
C VAL A 484 -0.24 -20.22 1.56
N VAL A 485 1.07 -20.43 1.75
CA VAL A 485 2.12 -19.79 0.94
C VAL A 485 2.04 -20.22 -0.53
N LEU A 486 1.82 -21.51 -0.80
CA LEU A 486 1.70 -22.02 -2.16
C LEU A 486 0.46 -21.50 -2.89
N GLU A 487 -0.68 -21.46 -2.21
CA GLU A 487 -1.93 -20.92 -2.78
C GLU A 487 -1.78 -19.42 -3.10
N TRP A 488 -1.26 -18.65 -2.15
CA TRP A 488 -0.98 -17.22 -2.31
C TRP A 488 -0.07 -16.95 -3.51
N TRP A 489 1.03 -17.72 -3.63
CA TRP A 489 1.98 -17.57 -4.72
C TRP A 489 1.38 -17.96 -6.06
N THR A 490 0.62 -19.07 -6.12
CA THR A 490 0.01 -19.59 -7.35
C THR A 490 -1.01 -18.62 -7.94
N LEU A 491 -1.79 -17.94 -7.10
CA LEU A 491 -2.74 -16.92 -7.56
C LEU A 491 -2.01 -15.70 -8.14
N ARG A 492 -0.88 -15.30 -7.53
CA ARG A 492 -0.14 -14.10 -7.89
C ARG A 492 0.87 -14.28 -9.03
N SER A 493 1.41 -15.48 -9.22
CA SER A 493 2.34 -15.80 -10.31
C SER A 493 1.65 -15.83 -11.69
N LYS A 494 0.35 -16.11 -11.74
CA LYS A 494 -0.44 -16.05 -13.00
C LYS A 494 -0.61 -14.61 -13.46
N ARG A 495 0.02 -14.21 -14.57
CA ARG A 495 -0.17 -12.86 -15.17
C ARG A 495 -1.66 -12.54 -15.41
N ARG A 496 -2.16 -11.40 -14.90
CA ARG A 496 -3.47 -10.87 -15.30
C ARG A 496 -3.41 -10.57 -16.80
N LYS A 497 -4.34 -11.10 -17.59
CA LYS A 497 -4.59 -10.58 -18.96
C LYS A 497 -4.94 -9.10 -18.79
N ARG A 498 -4.20 -8.20 -19.42
CA ARG A 498 -4.65 -6.80 -19.56
C ARG A 498 -6.02 -6.88 -20.23
N GLN A 499 -7.10 -6.58 -19.50
CA GLN A 499 -8.33 -6.18 -20.16
C GLN A 499 -7.95 -4.97 -21.01
N GLY A 500 -8.09 -5.11 -22.33
CA GLY A 500 -7.87 -4.00 -23.23
C GLY A 500 -8.75 -2.85 -22.76
N LYS A 501 -8.20 -1.64 -22.69
CA LYS A 501 -9.05 -0.44 -22.69
C LYS A 501 -9.95 -0.61 -23.91
N THR A 502 -11.24 -0.88 -23.68
CA THR A 502 -12.26 -0.67 -24.70
C THR A 502 -12.08 0.79 -25.10
N ALA A 503 -11.59 1.01 -26.31
CA ALA A 503 -11.60 2.33 -26.90
C ALA A 503 -13.07 2.70 -27.03
N GLY A 504 -13.56 3.51 -26.09
CA GLY A 504 -14.85 4.17 -26.22
C GLY A 504 -14.75 5.11 -27.41
N LEU A 505 -15.55 4.80 -28.42
CA LEU A 505 -16.06 5.79 -29.37
C LEU A 505 -16.99 6.76 -28.64
#